data_AF-A0A136L667-F1
#
_entry.id   AF-A0A136L667-F1
#
_cell.length_a   1.000
_cell.length_b   1.000
_cell.length_c   1.000
_cell.angle_alpha   90.00
_cell.angle_beta   90.00
_cell.angle_gamma   90.00
#
_symmetry.space_group_name_H-M   'P 1'
#
loop_
_entity.id
_entity.type
_entity.pdbx_description
1 polymer ?
#
loop_
_entity_poly.entity_id
_entity_poly.type
_entity_poly.pdbx_seq_one_letter_code
_entity_poly.pdbx_strand_id
1 'polypeptide(L)'
;MEAPLTIFYTARLRGDLDLAPRLFSLIRSLKTQIEGAALLVDLGDSSDLRVWHCAVTGGRSALFALDAMGYDAANADHLHPQNRAKTQPGMRLALIGAGESVRLKGCRLLVPPDSSGANPARLNILLVPAAETALNDRVLSLAAVEGGQVGAAQIAFGAGTMALTAAHIYDLSPDTPPDPTIAGAIDFILSEAHYLLKKAQERRR
;
A
#
# COMPACT_ATOMS: atom_id res chain seq x y z
N MET A 1 -3.69 -27.68 -9.88
CA MET A 1 -4.29 -26.65 -9.01
C MET A 1 -3.32 -25.49 -9.00
N GLU A 2 -3.78 -24.29 -9.28
CA GLU A 2 -2.89 -23.13 -9.34
C GLU A 2 -2.57 -22.65 -7.93
N ALA A 3 -1.38 -22.07 -7.73
CA ALA A 3 -0.95 -21.64 -6.40
C ALA A 3 -1.90 -20.57 -5.84
N PRO A 4 -2.27 -20.64 -4.55
CA PRO A 4 -3.10 -19.61 -3.92
C PRO A 4 -2.37 -18.25 -3.92
N LEU A 5 -3.16 -17.18 -3.81
CA LEU A 5 -2.68 -15.81 -3.70
C LEU A 5 -3.16 -15.20 -2.40
N THR A 6 -2.25 -14.64 -1.61
CA THR A 6 -2.59 -13.84 -0.44
C THR A 6 -2.37 -12.35 -0.73
N ILE A 7 -3.39 -11.53 -0.47
CA ILE A 7 -3.30 -10.08 -0.54
C ILE A 7 -3.13 -9.57 0.89
N PHE A 8 -1.95 -9.05 1.20
CA PHE A 8 -1.71 -8.26 2.40
C PHE A 8 -1.98 -6.80 2.11
N TYR A 9 -2.62 -6.10 3.03
CA TYR A 9 -2.94 -4.70 2.82
C TYR A 9 -2.91 -3.85 4.09
N THR A 10 -2.59 -2.58 3.92
CA THR A 10 -2.66 -1.54 4.95
C THR A 10 -3.44 -0.34 4.43
N ALA A 11 -3.77 0.59 5.32
CA ALA A 11 -4.40 1.87 5.00
C ALA A 11 -4.17 2.83 6.17
N ARG A 12 -4.51 4.11 5.98
CA ARG A 12 -4.63 5.09 7.08
C ARG A 12 -3.38 5.22 7.96
N LEU A 13 -2.18 5.05 7.37
CA LEU A 13 -0.93 5.32 8.06
C LEU A 13 -0.79 6.79 8.45
N ARG A 14 -1.42 7.71 7.69
CA ARG A 14 -1.49 9.16 7.99
C ARG A 14 -0.14 9.81 8.27
N GLY A 15 0.91 9.33 7.63
CA GLY A 15 2.27 9.82 7.83
C GLY A 15 2.94 9.33 9.11
N ASP A 16 2.36 8.41 9.87
CA ASP A 16 3.04 7.81 11.03
C ASP A 16 4.14 6.84 10.58
N LEU A 17 5.33 7.39 10.32
CA LEU A 17 6.49 6.62 9.87
C LEU A 17 7.09 5.74 10.97
N ASP A 18 6.76 5.99 12.24
CA ASP A 18 7.25 5.18 13.36
C ASP A 18 6.63 3.77 13.36
N LEU A 19 5.45 3.62 12.72
CA LEU A 19 4.81 2.32 12.52
C LEU A 19 5.53 1.46 11.48
N ALA A 20 6.15 2.06 10.47
CA ALA A 20 6.64 1.35 9.29
C ALA A 20 7.63 0.21 9.61
N PRO A 21 8.66 0.39 10.47
CA PRO A 21 9.58 -0.69 10.80
C PRO A 21 8.91 -1.88 11.48
N ARG A 22 7.91 -1.62 12.33
CA ARG A 22 7.19 -2.65 13.09
C ARG A 22 6.14 -3.36 12.23
N LEU A 23 5.41 -2.60 11.40
CA LEU A 23 4.52 -3.16 10.38
C LEU A 23 5.29 -4.07 9.43
N PHE A 24 6.50 -3.68 9.02
CA PHE A 24 7.32 -4.52 8.15
C PHE A 24 7.68 -5.85 8.81
N SER A 25 8.07 -5.84 10.09
CA SER A 25 8.32 -7.07 10.87
C SER A 25 7.09 -7.98 10.91
N LEU A 26 5.90 -7.42 11.17
CA LEU A 26 4.64 -8.15 11.15
C LEU A 26 4.35 -8.75 9.77
N ILE A 27 4.40 -7.93 8.72
CA ILE A 27 4.14 -8.36 7.33
C ILE A 27 5.11 -9.46 6.92
N ARG A 28 6.40 -9.34 7.26
CA ARG A 28 7.40 -10.37 7.00
C ARG A 28 7.04 -11.68 7.69
N SER A 29 6.64 -11.63 8.96
CA SER A 29 6.19 -12.81 9.71
C SER A 29 4.94 -13.44 9.10
N LEU A 30 3.96 -12.65 8.66
CA LEU A 30 2.75 -13.17 8.03
C LEU A 30 3.07 -13.84 6.69
N LYS A 31 3.98 -13.26 5.90
CA LYS A 31 4.43 -13.83 4.62
C LYS A 31 5.12 -15.19 4.77
N THR A 32 5.71 -15.52 5.92
CA THR A 32 6.31 -16.87 6.13
C THR A 32 5.26 -17.95 6.44
N GLN A 33 4.02 -17.56 6.74
CA GLN A 33 2.95 -18.48 7.14
C GLN A 33 2.02 -18.86 5.99
N ILE A 34 2.20 -18.26 4.81
CA ILE A 34 1.35 -18.52 3.65
C ILE A 34 1.98 -19.53 2.70
N GLU A 35 1.12 -20.18 1.93
CA GLU A 35 1.51 -20.90 0.74
C GLU A 35 1.24 -20.03 -0.50
N GLY A 36 2.02 -20.24 -1.57
CA GLY A 36 1.82 -19.55 -2.84
C GLY A 36 2.34 -18.11 -2.87
N ALA A 37 1.68 -17.27 -3.67
CA ALA A 37 2.16 -15.92 -3.96
C ALA A 37 1.57 -14.89 -3.00
N ALA A 38 2.29 -13.78 -2.79
CA ALA A 38 1.80 -12.62 -2.05
C ALA A 38 1.73 -11.37 -2.93
N LEU A 39 0.68 -10.59 -2.75
CA LEU A 39 0.61 -9.17 -3.12
C LEU A 39 0.57 -8.33 -1.84
N LEU A 40 1.33 -7.25 -1.77
CA LEU A 40 1.30 -6.28 -0.69
C LEU A 40 0.84 -4.93 -1.22
N VAL A 41 -0.28 -4.40 -0.73
CA VAL A 41 -0.89 -3.17 -1.27
C VAL A 41 -1.30 -2.20 -0.19
N ASP A 42 -1.37 -0.91 -0.50
CA ASP A 42 -1.93 0.12 0.37
C ASP A 42 -3.25 0.66 -0.19
N LEU A 43 -4.28 0.76 0.65
CA LEU A 43 -5.61 1.22 0.28
C LEU A 43 -5.78 2.75 0.36
N GLY A 44 -4.72 3.46 0.75
CA GLY A 44 -4.68 4.92 0.78
C GLY A 44 -4.78 5.51 2.18
N ASP A 45 -4.83 6.85 2.23
CA ASP A 45 -4.68 7.64 3.47
C ASP A 45 -3.34 7.38 4.19
N SER A 46 -2.30 7.01 3.42
CA SER A 46 -0.95 6.80 3.93
C SER A 46 -0.24 8.09 4.33
N SER A 47 -0.69 9.26 3.84
CA SER A 47 -0.09 10.57 4.11
C SER A 47 -1.15 11.56 4.61
N ASP A 48 -0.78 12.35 5.63
CA ASP A 48 -1.58 13.47 6.13
C ASP A 48 -0.78 14.77 6.04
N LEU A 49 -1.27 15.77 5.31
CA LEU A 49 -0.56 17.06 5.12
C LEU A 49 -0.46 17.91 6.41
N ARG A 50 -1.11 17.49 7.50
CA ARG A 50 -0.89 18.08 8.83
C ARG A 50 0.41 17.57 9.49
N VAL A 51 0.94 16.44 9.03
CA VAL A 51 2.23 15.91 9.45
C VAL A 51 3.34 16.59 8.65
N TRP A 52 4.35 17.11 9.34
CA TRP A 52 5.33 18.04 8.75
C TRP A 52 6.08 17.46 7.54
N HIS A 53 6.52 16.20 7.60
CA HIS A 53 7.27 15.57 6.51
C HIS A 53 6.35 15.29 5.32
N CYS A 54 5.10 14.92 5.56
CA CYS A 54 4.08 14.82 4.51
C CYS A 54 3.85 16.19 3.85
N ALA A 55 3.68 17.26 4.63
CA ALA A 55 3.49 18.60 4.10
C ALA A 55 4.65 19.06 3.20
N VAL A 56 5.90 18.97 3.68
CA VAL A 56 7.08 19.46 2.95
C VAL A 56 7.39 18.61 1.72
N THR A 57 7.10 17.30 1.78
CA THR A 57 7.28 16.40 0.65
C THR A 57 6.07 16.36 -0.28
N GLY A 58 4.97 17.06 0.03
CA GLY A 58 3.73 16.97 -0.74
C GLY A 58 3.15 15.55 -0.76
N GLY A 59 3.26 14.83 0.37
CA GLY A 59 2.72 13.49 0.63
C GLY A 59 3.62 12.32 0.22
N ARG A 60 4.75 12.58 -0.46
CA ARG A 60 5.60 11.51 -1.02
C ARG A 60 6.39 10.72 0.02
N SER A 61 6.70 11.29 1.19
CA SER A 61 7.46 10.62 2.25
C SER A 61 6.86 9.28 2.68
N ALA A 62 5.53 9.22 2.88
CA ALA A 62 4.84 7.98 3.20
C ALA A 62 4.95 6.93 2.07
N LEU A 63 4.84 7.36 0.81
CA LEU A 63 4.97 6.46 -0.34
C LEU A 63 6.39 5.89 -0.50
N PHE A 64 7.43 6.68 -0.15
CA PHE A 64 8.81 6.16 -0.10
C PHE A 64 8.98 5.11 1.00
N ALA A 65 8.31 5.28 2.15
CA ALA A 65 8.33 4.26 3.20
C ALA A 65 7.64 2.96 2.73
N LEU A 66 6.50 3.05 2.05
CA LEU A 66 5.83 1.89 1.45
C LEU A 66 6.71 1.19 0.40
N ASP A 67 7.39 1.95 -0.46
CA ASP A 67 8.32 1.40 -1.46
C ASP A 67 9.49 0.66 -0.79
N ALA A 68 10.08 1.24 0.26
CA ALA A 68 11.14 0.62 1.05
C ALA A 68 10.69 -0.68 1.74
N MET A 69 9.44 -0.74 2.17
CA MET A 69 8.82 -1.95 2.74
C MET A 69 8.46 -3.02 1.69
N GLY A 70 8.65 -2.72 0.40
CA GLY A 70 8.39 -3.65 -0.70
C GLY A 70 6.91 -3.84 -1.02
N TYR A 71 6.10 -2.78 -0.90
CA TYR A 71 4.73 -2.77 -1.40
C TYR A 71 4.72 -2.86 -2.94
N ASP A 72 3.76 -3.60 -3.48
CA ASP A 72 3.56 -3.78 -4.92
C ASP A 72 2.77 -2.60 -5.53
N ALA A 73 1.73 -2.11 -4.82
CA ALA A 73 0.92 -0.98 -5.27
C ALA A 73 0.34 -0.17 -4.10
N ALA A 74 0.04 1.10 -4.33
CA ALA A 74 -0.62 1.98 -3.37
C ALA A 74 -1.66 2.85 -4.05
N ASN A 75 -2.77 3.07 -3.35
CA ASN A 75 -3.68 4.16 -3.67
C ASN A 75 -2.99 5.50 -3.36
N ALA A 76 -2.61 6.19 -4.43
CA ALA A 76 -1.94 7.48 -4.42
C ALA A 76 -2.86 8.58 -4.99
N ASP A 77 -4.17 8.46 -4.79
CA ASP A 77 -5.15 9.46 -5.25
C ASP A 77 -4.96 10.83 -4.58
N HIS A 78 -4.46 10.84 -3.34
CA HIS A 78 -4.10 12.07 -2.63
C HIS A 78 -3.00 12.90 -3.34
N LEU A 79 -2.23 12.29 -4.26
CA LEU A 79 -1.28 13.01 -5.10
C LEU A 79 -1.95 13.48 -6.38
N HIS A 80 -1.77 14.77 -6.70
CA HIS A 80 -2.13 15.31 -8.00
C HIS A 80 -1.49 14.46 -9.14
N PRO A 81 -2.20 14.13 -10.23
CA PRO A 81 -1.71 13.22 -11.27
C PRO A 81 -0.33 13.58 -11.84
N GLN A 82 -0.05 14.87 -12.06
CA GLN A 82 1.27 15.32 -12.52
C GLN A 82 2.40 15.05 -11.52
N ASN A 83 2.12 15.14 -10.21
CA ASN A 83 3.11 14.86 -9.17
C ASN A 83 3.31 13.35 -9.03
N ARG A 84 2.23 12.56 -9.14
CA ARG A 84 2.30 11.10 -9.20
C ARG A 84 3.16 10.64 -10.38
N ALA A 85 2.92 11.15 -11.59
CA ALA A 85 3.71 10.84 -12.78
C ALA A 85 5.20 11.20 -12.65
N LYS A 86 5.53 12.31 -11.98
CA LYS A 86 6.93 12.69 -11.69
C LYS A 86 7.59 11.82 -10.62
N THR A 87 6.79 11.23 -9.72
CA THR A 87 7.29 10.41 -8.61
C THR A 87 7.49 8.96 -9.04
N GLN A 88 6.59 8.43 -9.88
CA GLN A 88 6.57 7.03 -10.29
C GLN A 88 7.93 6.48 -10.80
N PRO A 89 8.74 7.20 -11.61
CA PRO A 89 10.02 6.66 -12.10
C PRO A 89 11.04 6.38 -11.00
N GLY A 90 10.89 6.98 -9.83
CA GLY A 90 11.78 6.77 -8.67
C GLY A 90 11.32 5.67 -7.71
N MET A 91 10.23 4.96 -8.01
CA MET A 91 9.63 3.96 -7.13
C MET A 91 9.41 2.64 -7.87
N ARG A 92 9.53 1.52 -7.14
CA ARG A 92 9.10 0.20 -7.63
C ARG A 92 7.60 -0.02 -7.41
N LEU A 93 7.10 0.52 -6.30
CA LEU A 93 5.69 0.62 -5.96
C LEU A 93 4.89 1.28 -7.09
N ALA A 94 3.82 0.63 -7.53
CA ALA A 94 2.88 1.25 -8.46
C ALA A 94 1.98 2.26 -7.74
N LEU A 95 2.02 3.53 -8.17
CA LEU A 95 1.17 4.59 -7.66
C LEU A 95 -0.09 4.68 -8.51
N ILE A 96 -1.26 4.45 -7.92
CA ILE A 96 -2.54 4.41 -8.64
C ILE A 96 -3.46 5.52 -8.11
N GLY A 97 -3.90 6.43 -8.97
CA GLY A 97 -4.93 7.43 -8.63
C GLY A 97 -6.33 7.02 -9.08
N ALA A 98 -7.33 7.82 -8.73
CA ALA A 98 -8.71 7.60 -9.16
C ALA A 98 -8.83 7.49 -10.68
N GLY A 99 -9.59 6.50 -11.16
CA GLY A 99 -9.72 6.24 -12.60
C GLY A 99 -8.65 5.31 -13.17
N GLU A 100 -7.55 5.09 -12.45
CA GLU A 100 -6.38 4.39 -12.96
C GLU A 100 -6.36 2.92 -12.53
N SER A 101 -5.64 2.10 -13.29
CA SER A 101 -5.38 0.71 -12.94
C SER A 101 -4.04 0.23 -13.46
N VAL A 102 -3.52 -0.82 -12.83
CA VAL A 102 -2.28 -1.49 -13.25
C VAL A 102 -2.46 -3.00 -13.20
N ARG A 103 -1.70 -3.73 -14.03
CA ARG A 103 -1.62 -5.18 -13.99
C ARG A 103 -0.35 -5.63 -13.29
N LEU A 104 -0.48 -6.36 -12.20
CA LEU A 104 0.63 -6.91 -11.42
C LEU A 104 0.30 -8.35 -11.02
N LYS A 105 1.25 -9.26 -11.21
CA LYS A 105 1.12 -10.69 -10.84
C LYS A 105 -0.21 -11.33 -11.31
N GLY A 106 -0.62 -11.03 -12.55
CA GLY A 106 -1.86 -11.55 -13.14
C GLY A 106 -3.18 -10.92 -12.62
N CYS A 107 -3.09 -10.02 -11.63
CA CYS A 107 -4.21 -9.28 -11.07
C CYS A 107 -4.29 -7.88 -11.69
N ARG A 108 -5.50 -7.32 -11.72
CA ARG A 108 -5.70 -5.90 -11.99
C ARG A 108 -5.95 -5.18 -10.67
N LEU A 109 -5.17 -4.16 -10.36
CA LEU A 109 -5.35 -3.32 -9.18
C LEU A 109 -5.86 -1.96 -9.66
N LEU A 110 -6.88 -1.41 -9.02
CA LEU A 110 -7.51 -0.16 -9.46
C LEU A 110 -8.02 0.69 -8.29
N VAL A 111 -8.10 2.01 -8.52
CA VAL A 111 -8.79 2.95 -7.64
C VAL A 111 -10.04 3.48 -8.36
N PRO A 112 -11.25 3.24 -7.83
CA PRO A 112 -12.49 3.72 -8.44
C PRO A 112 -12.54 5.24 -8.64
N PRO A 113 -13.38 5.74 -9.56
CA PRO A 113 -14.19 4.97 -10.53
C PRO A 113 -13.31 4.23 -11.55
N ASP A 114 -13.82 3.19 -12.20
CA ASP A 114 -13.06 2.51 -13.26
C ASP A 114 -13.22 3.25 -14.59
N SER A 115 -12.28 4.16 -14.86
CA SER A 115 -12.29 4.96 -16.09
C SER A 115 -11.46 4.32 -17.21
N SER A 116 -10.67 3.28 -16.93
CA SER A 116 -9.60 2.86 -17.84
C SER A 116 -10.07 1.99 -19.01
N GLY A 117 -11.36 1.64 -19.09
CA GLY A 117 -11.93 0.80 -20.15
C GLY A 117 -11.19 -0.54 -20.35
N ALA A 118 -10.42 -0.96 -19.36
CA ALA A 118 -9.43 -2.02 -19.50
C ALA A 118 -10.13 -3.38 -19.39
N ASN A 119 -9.70 -4.34 -20.22
CA ASN A 119 -10.24 -5.69 -20.15
C ASN A 119 -10.12 -6.24 -18.72
N PRO A 120 -11.20 -6.79 -18.15
CA PRO A 120 -11.19 -7.31 -16.78
C PRO A 120 -10.12 -8.41 -16.66
N ALA A 121 -9.35 -8.36 -15.58
CA ALA A 121 -8.47 -9.46 -15.23
C ALA A 121 -9.28 -10.60 -14.60
N ARG A 122 -8.62 -11.75 -14.38
CA ARG A 122 -9.21 -12.86 -13.64
C ARG A 122 -9.61 -12.44 -12.21
N LEU A 123 -8.78 -11.61 -11.59
CA LEU A 123 -9.01 -10.97 -10.31
C LEU A 123 -8.75 -9.46 -10.43
N ASN A 124 -9.71 -8.66 -9.99
CA ASN A 124 -9.67 -7.20 -9.94
C ASN A 124 -9.73 -6.80 -8.46
N ILE A 125 -8.78 -6.02 -7.99
CA ILE A 125 -8.64 -5.66 -6.57
C ILE A 125 -8.87 -4.15 -6.45
N LEU A 126 -9.86 -3.78 -5.65
CA LEU A 126 -10.16 -2.38 -5.36
C LEU A 126 -9.19 -1.87 -4.28
N LEU A 127 -8.38 -0.87 -4.60
CA LEU A 127 -7.47 -0.22 -3.65
C LEU A 127 -8.16 0.91 -2.90
N VAL A 128 -9.36 0.67 -2.41
CA VAL A 128 -10.09 1.57 -1.53
C VAL A 128 -10.70 0.75 -0.38
N PRO A 129 -10.73 1.29 0.85
CA PRO A 129 -11.36 0.60 1.97
C PRO A 129 -12.85 0.32 1.72
N ALA A 130 -13.29 -0.90 2.02
CA ALA A 130 -14.68 -1.31 2.02
C ALA A 130 -15.16 -1.66 3.43
N ALA A 131 -16.48 -1.87 3.59
CA ALA A 131 -17.04 -2.31 4.88
C ALA A 131 -16.56 -3.71 5.29
N GLU A 132 -16.38 -4.60 4.31
CA GLU A 132 -15.93 -5.97 4.52
C GLU A 132 -15.04 -6.46 3.38
N THR A 133 -14.23 -7.49 3.66
CA THR A 133 -13.46 -8.18 2.63
C THR A 133 -14.38 -9.18 1.95
N ALA A 134 -14.64 -8.97 0.66
CA ALA A 134 -15.57 -9.80 -0.10
C ALA A 134 -15.08 -9.99 -1.53
N LEU A 135 -15.35 -11.18 -2.08
CA LEU A 135 -15.10 -11.48 -3.48
C LEU A 135 -16.44 -11.67 -4.20
N ASN A 136 -16.79 -10.71 -5.05
CA ASN A 136 -17.99 -10.75 -5.88
C ASN A 136 -17.57 -10.93 -7.33
N ASP A 137 -17.91 -12.08 -7.92
CA ASP A 137 -17.44 -12.53 -9.24
C ASP A 137 -15.91 -12.52 -9.37
N ARG A 138 -15.36 -11.41 -9.89
CA ARG A 138 -13.93 -11.20 -10.14
C ARG A 138 -13.40 -9.96 -9.43
N VAL A 139 -14.19 -9.37 -8.53
CA VAL A 139 -13.85 -8.12 -7.84
C VAL A 139 -13.68 -8.40 -6.36
N LEU A 140 -12.47 -8.18 -5.86
CA LEU A 140 -12.13 -8.25 -4.44
C LEU A 140 -12.20 -6.84 -3.84
N SER A 141 -13.12 -6.65 -2.91
CA SER A 141 -13.12 -5.53 -1.97
C SER A 141 -12.35 -5.94 -0.71
N LEU A 142 -11.62 -5.00 -0.13
CA LEU A 142 -10.79 -5.22 1.06
C LEU A 142 -11.36 -4.39 2.21
N ALA A 143 -11.51 -5.00 3.39
CA ALA A 143 -12.07 -4.33 4.55
C ALA A 143 -11.23 -3.11 4.96
N ALA A 144 -11.86 -2.14 5.60
CA ALA A 144 -11.16 -1.02 6.19
C ALA A 144 -10.24 -1.48 7.34
N VAL A 145 -9.01 -0.97 7.37
CA VAL A 145 -8.00 -1.22 8.43
C VAL A 145 -7.42 0.09 8.95
N GLU A 146 -7.12 0.16 10.24
CA GLU A 146 -6.42 1.30 10.84
C GLU A 146 -4.90 1.24 10.59
N GLY A 147 -4.19 2.36 10.79
CA GLY A 147 -2.75 2.45 10.49
C GLY A 147 -1.86 1.44 11.21
N GLY A 148 -2.30 0.93 12.38
CA GLY A 148 -1.63 -0.13 13.12
C GLY A 148 -2.08 -1.55 12.76
N GLN A 149 -2.79 -1.75 11.65
CA GLN A 149 -3.37 -3.03 11.27
C GLN A 149 -2.88 -3.48 9.90
N VAL A 150 -2.80 -4.80 9.71
CA VAL A 150 -2.53 -5.45 8.43
C VAL A 150 -3.68 -6.38 8.11
N GLY A 151 -4.39 -6.10 7.02
CA GLY A 151 -5.37 -7.01 6.48
C GLY A 151 -4.71 -8.10 5.64
N ALA A 152 -5.31 -9.28 5.60
CA ALA A 152 -4.93 -10.40 4.75
C ALA A 152 -6.18 -11.02 4.13
N ALA A 153 -6.18 -11.21 2.80
CA ALA A 153 -7.23 -11.91 2.08
C ALA A 153 -6.61 -13.05 1.25
N GLN A 154 -7.04 -14.28 1.47
CA GLN A 154 -6.54 -15.46 0.78
C GLN A 154 -7.50 -15.90 -0.32
N ILE A 155 -6.96 -16.04 -1.52
CA ILE A 155 -7.69 -16.42 -2.72
C ILE A 155 -7.19 -17.78 -3.21
N ALA A 156 -8.10 -18.74 -3.28
CA ALA A 156 -7.85 -20.03 -3.90
C ALA A 156 -8.35 -20.06 -5.35
N PHE A 157 -7.57 -20.69 -6.23
CA PHE A 157 -7.85 -20.81 -7.65
C PHE A 157 -8.14 -22.26 -8.04
N GLY A 158 -9.36 -22.50 -8.50
CA GLY A 158 -9.83 -23.79 -9.02
C GLY A 158 -9.89 -23.83 -10.54
N ALA A 159 -10.36 -24.96 -11.08
CA ALA A 159 -10.61 -25.13 -12.52
C ALA A 159 -11.75 -24.21 -12.98
N GLY A 160 -11.42 -22.98 -13.35
CA GLY A 160 -12.38 -21.95 -13.78
C GLY A 160 -13.06 -21.18 -12.63
N THR A 161 -12.82 -21.56 -11.37
CA THR A 161 -13.39 -20.91 -10.20
C THR A 161 -12.33 -20.17 -9.37
N MET A 162 -12.79 -19.24 -8.54
CA MET A 162 -11.99 -18.50 -7.57
C MET A 162 -12.83 -18.31 -6.32
N ALA A 163 -12.23 -18.46 -5.15
CA ALA A 163 -12.91 -18.27 -3.87
C ALA A 163 -12.03 -17.52 -2.88
N LEU A 164 -12.65 -16.63 -2.10
CA LEU A 164 -12.06 -16.07 -0.89
C LEU A 164 -12.14 -17.14 0.20
N THR A 165 -11.00 -17.71 0.58
CA THR A 165 -10.95 -18.81 1.56
C THR A 165 -10.72 -18.34 2.98
N ALA A 166 -10.08 -17.18 3.16
CA ALA A 166 -9.89 -16.56 4.46
C ALA A 166 -9.73 -15.04 4.32
N ALA A 167 -10.19 -14.30 5.32
CA ALA A 167 -9.97 -12.86 5.45
C ALA A 167 -9.78 -12.49 6.92
N HIS A 168 -8.63 -11.92 7.26
CA HIS A 168 -8.25 -11.59 8.63
C HIS A 168 -7.63 -10.19 8.71
N ILE A 169 -7.82 -9.52 9.84
CA ILE A 169 -7.14 -8.27 10.18
C ILE A 169 -6.27 -8.56 11.39
N TYR A 170 -4.98 -8.26 11.28
CA TYR A 170 -3.99 -8.44 12.33
C TYR A 170 -3.64 -7.08 12.93
N ASP A 171 -3.73 -6.97 14.25
CA ASP A 171 -3.24 -5.81 14.98
C ASP A 171 -1.73 -5.88 15.16
N LEU A 172 -1.06 -4.73 15.01
CA LEU A 172 0.34 -4.58 15.36
C LEU A 172 0.51 -4.60 16.88
N SER A 173 1.08 -5.68 17.40
CA SER A 173 1.39 -5.78 18.83
C SER A 173 2.39 -4.68 19.24
N PRO A 174 2.20 -4.00 20.40
CA PRO A 174 3.17 -3.05 20.96
C PRO A 174 4.58 -3.63 21.06
N ASP A 175 4.70 -4.94 21.28
CA ASP A 175 5.97 -5.65 21.48
C ASP A 175 6.64 -6.10 20.18
N THR A 176 6.02 -5.86 19.01
CA THR A 176 6.64 -6.20 17.73
C THR A 176 7.92 -5.37 17.54
N PRO A 177 9.10 -6.01 17.41
CA PRO A 177 10.35 -5.29 17.26
C PRO A 177 10.42 -4.59 15.89
N PRO A 178 10.97 -3.36 15.83
CA PRO A 178 11.18 -2.66 14.58
C PRO A 178 12.25 -3.35 13.72
N ASP A 179 12.05 -3.42 12.41
CA ASP A 179 13.10 -3.87 11.50
C ASP A 179 14.17 -2.78 11.29
N PRO A 180 15.45 -3.08 11.54
CA PRO A 180 16.52 -2.07 11.49
C PRO A 180 16.77 -1.53 10.07
N THR A 181 16.49 -2.32 9.03
CA THR A 181 16.67 -1.88 7.64
C THR A 181 15.63 -0.83 7.28
N ILE A 182 14.38 -1.05 7.69
CA ILE A 182 13.31 -0.08 7.47
C ILE A 182 13.50 1.15 8.34
N ALA A 183 13.95 0.99 9.59
CA ALA A 183 14.30 2.13 10.45
C ALA A 183 15.33 3.06 9.76
N GLY A 184 16.41 2.50 9.19
CA GLY A 184 17.39 3.30 8.44
C GLY A 184 16.81 3.98 7.20
N ALA A 185 15.84 3.35 6.52
CA ALA A 185 15.13 3.98 5.39
C ALA A 185 14.26 5.16 5.86
N ILE A 186 13.59 5.04 7.01
CA ILE A 186 12.81 6.13 7.61
C ILE A 186 13.71 7.31 7.99
N ASP A 187 14.86 7.05 8.61
CA ASP A 187 15.83 8.10 8.96
C ASP A 187 16.29 8.88 7.73
N PHE A 188 16.55 8.18 6.62
CA PHE A 188 16.89 8.81 5.34
C PHE A 188 15.74 9.68 4.81
N ILE A 189 14.52 9.16 4.80
CA ILE A 189 13.32 9.90 4.33
C ILE A 189 13.11 11.18 5.16
N LEU A 190 13.23 11.10 6.48
CA LEU A 190 13.09 12.24 7.38
C LEU A 190 14.21 13.26 7.17
N SER A 191 15.45 12.79 6.97
CA SER A 191 16.60 13.66 6.67
C SER A 191 16.40 14.45 5.37
N GLU A 192 15.92 13.79 4.31
CA GLU A 192 15.59 14.44 3.04
C GLU A 192 14.45 15.47 3.19
N ALA A 193 13.42 15.14 3.99
CA ALA A 193 12.33 16.07 4.29
C ALA A 193 12.83 17.31 5.04
N HIS A 194 13.75 17.15 6.00
CA HIS A 194 14.41 18.26 6.69
C HIS A 194 15.23 19.12 5.74
N TYR A 195 15.99 18.52 4.82
CA TYR A 195 16.75 19.26 3.81
C TYR A 195 15.85 20.12 2.92
N LEU A 196 14.71 19.57 2.45
CA LEU A 196 13.72 20.33 1.68
C LEU A 196 13.11 21.48 2.48
N LEU A 197 12.83 21.27 3.77
CA LEU A 197 12.28 22.30 4.65
C LEU A 197 13.27 23.47 4.79
N LYS A 198 14.54 23.17 5.06
CA LYS A 198 15.60 24.18 5.17
C LYS A 198 15.74 25.00 3.89
N LYS A 199 15.79 24.32 2.74
CA LYS A 199 15.88 24.98 1.42
C LYS A 199 14.68 25.87 1.12
N ALA A 200 13.48 25.46 1.53
CA ALA A 200 12.28 26.28 1.37
C ALA A 200 12.29 27.54 2.26
N GLN A 201 12.85 27.44 3.47
CA GLN A 201 13.02 28.58 4.37
C GLN A 201 14.07 29.57 3.87
N GLU A 202 15.18 29.10 3.31
CA GLU A 202 16.23 29.95 2.71
C GLU A 202 15.72 30.76 1.52
N ARG A 203 14.86 30.18 0.67
CA ARG A 203 14.26 30.88 -0.48
C ARG A 203 13.24 31.97 -0.12
N ARG A 204 12.76 31.98 1.12
CA ARG A 204 11.76 32.95 1.62
C ARG A 204 12.42 34.13 2.35
N ARG A 205 13.72 34.06 2.60
CA ARG A 205 14.53 35.14 3.16
C ARG A 205 15.13 35.96 2.02
#